data_AF-A0A9J7BUF0-F1
#
_entry.id   AF-A0A9J7BUF0-F1
#
_cell.length_a   1.000
_cell.length_b   1.000
_cell.length_c   1.000
_cell.angle_alpha   90.00
_cell.angle_beta   90.00
_cell.angle_gamma   90.00
#
_symmetry.space_group_name_H-M   'P 1'
#
loop_
_entity.id
_entity.type
_entity.pdbx_description
1 polymer ?
#
loop_
_entity_poly.entity_id
_entity_poly.type
_entity_poly.pdbx_seq_one_letter_code
_entity_poly.pdbx_strand_id
1 'polypeptide(L)'
;MKGFWILPAAMVVLSATAWSQHANSAIDYSEQTKLRAQGTEALERERARAKVELCEKAFPGGNAAIGECLTAEGKITESNYLAYARAIRGMLLLGEAPSAKKLPFDVGEELWHQYREQSCKSMSTQWERSQAAVAYSDCRMKLTWNHMIELADLYRDLWH
;
A
#
# COMPACT_ATOMS: atom_id res chain seq x y z
N MET A 1 74.37 2.36 -47.24
CA MET A 1 73.35 3.32 -47.75
C MET A 1 72.00 2.64 -47.73
N LYS A 2 71.00 3.24 -47.03
CA LYS A 2 69.54 3.07 -47.22
C LYS A 2 68.98 1.65 -46.93
N GLY A 3 67.89 1.44 -46.21
CA GLY A 3 66.91 2.34 -45.60
C GLY A 3 65.97 1.52 -44.71
N PHE A 4 65.59 2.16 -43.61
CA PHE A 4 64.52 1.80 -42.67
C PHE A 4 63.15 1.81 -43.36
N TRP A 5 62.29 0.83 -43.07
CA TRP A 5 60.84 1.04 -42.96
C TRP A 5 60.26 0.06 -41.92
N ILE A 6 59.96 0.58 -40.74
CA ILE A 6 59.17 -0.07 -39.69
C ILE A 6 57.72 0.39 -39.87
N LEU A 7 56.79 -0.56 -39.90
CA LEU A 7 55.34 -0.33 -39.96
C LEU A 7 54.86 0.44 -38.71
N PRO A 8 53.90 1.38 -38.82
CA PRO A 8 53.33 2.03 -37.64
C PRO A 8 52.37 1.07 -36.92
N ALA A 9 52.63 0.82 -35.65
CA ALA A 9 51.67 0.23 -34.74
C ALA A 9 50.52 1.23 -34.50
N ALA A 10 49.33 0.93 -35.02
CA ALA A 10 48.12 1.63 -34.65
C ALA A 10 47.84 1.34 -33.17
N MET A 11 47.95 2.36 -32.31
CA MET A 11 47.48 2.29 -30.93
C MET A 11 45.96 2.12 -30.95
N VAL A 12 45.49 0.94 -30.54
CA VAL A 12 44.12 0.76 -30.09
C VAL A 12 43.99 1.54 -28.79
N VAL A 13 43.34 2.71 -28.86
CA VAL A 13 42.83 3.38 -27.65
C VAL A 13 41.74 2.47 -27.12
N LEU A 14 42.06 1.69 -26.09
CA LEU A 14 41.05 1.05 -25.27
C LEU A 14 40.23 2.18 -24.64
N SER A 15 39.02 2.37 -25.19
CA SER A 15 37.95 3.04 -24.49
C SER A 15 37.81 2.36 -23.14
N ALA A 16 38.21 3.06 -22.08
CA ALA A 16 37.89 2.71 -20.72
C ALA A 16 36.37 2.53 -20.68
N THR A 17 35.95 1.27 -20.62
CA THR A 17 34.55 0.93 -20.37
C THR A 17 34.20 1.67 -19.08
N ALA A 18 33.23 2.57 -19.17
CA ALA A 18 32.55 3.07 -18.00
C ALA A 18 31.86 1.85 -17.39
N TRP A 19 32.51 1.23 -16.41
CA TRP A 19 31.88 0.22 -15.59
C TRP A 19 30.81 0.96 -14.82
N SER A 20 29.57 0.78 -15.26
CA SER A 20 28.38 1.21 -14.56
C SER A 20 28.53 0.83 -13.10
N GLN A 21 28.72 1.83 -12.25
CA GLN A 21 28.46 1.70 -10.83
C GLN A 21 26.97 1.37 -10.70
N HIS A 22 26.63 0.08 -10.77
CA HIS A 22 25.47 -0.41 -10.07
C HIS A 22 25.75 -0.10 -8.61
N ALA A 23 25.28 1.07 -8.16
CA ALA A 23 25.16 1.35 -6.75
C ALA A 23 24.31 0.21 -6.19
N ASN A 24 24.97 -0.75 -5.54
CA ASN A 24 24.32 -1.65 -4.61
C ASN A 24 23.75 -0.75 -3.52
N SER A 25 22.52 -0.28 -3.72
CA SER A 25 21.72 0.35 -2.68
C SER A 25 21.51 -0.70 -1.60
N ALA A 26 22.45 -0.74 -0.65
CA ALA A 26 22.32 -1.57 0.54
C ALA A 26 20.96 -1.27 1.16
N ILE A 27 20.19 -2.32 1.44
CA ILE A 27 18.91 -2.19 2.13
C ILE A 27 19.19 -1.49 3.47
N ASP A 28 18.54 -0.35 3.69
CA ASP A 28 18.57 0.32 4.98
C ASP A 28 17.68 -0.45 5.96
N TYR A 29 18.31 -1.31 6.75
CA TYR A 29 17.64 -2.12 7.78
C TYR A 29 16.90 -1.27 8.83
N SER A 30 17.33 -0.02 9.07
CA SER A 30 16.66 0.86 10.03
C SER A 30 15.32 1.35 9.47
N GLU A 31 15.29 1.75 8.20
CA GLU A 31 14.06 2.14 7.51
C GLU A 31 13.13 0.94 7.32
N GLN A 32 13.67 -0.24 7.01
CA GLN A 32 12.90 -1.49 6.98
C GLN A 32 12.20 -1.76 8.31
N THR A 33 12.93 -1.68 9.42
CA THR A 33 12.38 -1.92 10.77
C THR A 33 11.26 -0.92 11.10
N LYS A 34 11.44 0.36 10.74
CA LYS A 34 10.45 1.41 10.95
C LYS A 34 9.18 1.18 10.13
N LEU A 35 9.32 0.81 8.85
CA LEU A 35 8.18 0.49 7.99
C LEU A 35 7.41 -0.71 8.52
N ARG A 36 8.11 -1.76 8.97
CA ARG A 36 7.50 -2.92 9.63
C ARG A 36 6.71 -2.51 10.86
N ALA A 37 7.32 -1.73 11.77
CA ALA A 37 6.66 -1.27 12.97
C ALA A 37 5.37 -0.45 12.66
N GLN A 38 5.45 0.49 11.72
CA GLN A 38 4.31 1.31 11.31
C GLN A 38 3.17 0.47 10.73
N GLY A 39 3.50 -0.48 9.86
CA GLY A 39 2.52 -1.38 9.26
C GLY A 39 1.88 -2.31 10.29
N THR A 40 2.69 -2.96 11.14
CA THR A 40 2.19 -3.83 12.21
C THR A 40 1.29 -3.07 13.17
N GLU A 41 1.67 -1.86 13.58
CA GLU A 41 0.85 -1.04 14.48
C GLU A 41 -0.52 -0.69 13.84
N ALA A 42 -0.54 -0.31 12.55
CA ALA A 42 -1.77 -0.01 11.85
C ALA A 42 -2.70 -1.22 11.70
N LEU A 43 -2.14 -2.39 11.34
CA LEU A 43 -2.89 -3.63 11.20
C LEU A 43 -3.45 -4.10 12.55
N GLU A 44 -2.66 -4.06 13.62
CA GLU A 44 -3.10 -4.50 14.95
C GLU A 44 -4.16 -3.56 15.54
N ARG A 45 -4.06 -2.24 15.32
CA ARG A 45 -5.14 -1.31 15.68
C ARG A 45 -6.45 -1.68 15.00
N GLU A 46 -6.41 -2.02 13.71
CA GLU A 46 -7.63 -2.36 12.98
C GLU A 46 -8.17 -3.75 13.35
N ARG A 47 -7.30 -4.74 13.56
CA ARG A 47 -7.69 -6.05 14.09
C ARG A 47 -8.34 -5.97 15.47
N ALA A 48 -7.86 -5.06 16.33
CA ALA A 48 -8.49 -4.81 17.61
C ALA A 48 -9.87 -4.16 17.45
N ARG A 49 -10.01 -3.19 16.55
CA ARG A 49 -11.28 -2.52 16.23
C ARG A 49 -12.31 -3.47 15.62
N ALA A 50 -11.90 -4.38 14.75
CA ALA A 50 -12.79 -5.36 14.11
C ALA A 50 -13.40 -6.39 15.08
N LYS A 51 -12.88 -6.49 16.31
CA LYS A 51 -13.36 -7.42 17.35
C LYS A 51 -14.40 -6.82 18.30
N VAL A 52 -14.65 -5.52 18.22
CA VAL A 52 -15.60 -4.84 19.11
C VAL A 52 -16.86 -4.43 18.35
N GLU A 53 -17.97 -4.33 19.06
CA GLU A 53 -19.22 -3.83 18.50
C GLU A 53 -19.15 -2.30 18.35
N LEU A 54 -18.69 -1.86 17.18
CA LEU A 54 -18.63 -0.45 16.85
C LEU A 54 -20.05 0.12 16.80
N CYS A 55 -20.20 1.36 17.28
CA CYS A 55 -21.45 2.13 17.21
C CYS A 55 -22.64 1.61 18.05
N GLU A 56 -22.45 0.68 18.99
CA GLU A 56 -23.51 0.24 19.92
C GLU A 56 -24.22 1.43 20.61
N LYS A 57 -23.45 2.44 21.02
CA LYS A 57 -23.96 3.67 21.65
C LYS A 57 -24.86 4.51 20.74
N ALA A 58 -24.82 4.30 19.43
CA ALA A 58 -25.63 5.03 18.46
C ALA A 58 -27.00 4.38 18.22
N PHE A 59 -27.24 3.15 18.70
CA PHE A 59 -28.50 2.43 18.47
C PHE A 59 -29.76 3.17 18.96
N PRO A 60 -29.77 3.85 20.13
CA PRO A 60 -30.92 4.62 20.57
C PRO A 60 -31.29 5.79 19.64
N GLY A 61 -30.35 6.27 18.82
CA GLY A 61 -30.57 7.35 17.83
C GLY A 61 -31.04 6.86 16.47
N GLY A 62 -31.25 5.54 16.30
CA GLY A 62 -31.70 4.94 15.05
C GLY A 62 -30.72 5.06 13.88
N ASN A 63 -31.19 4.78 12.67
CA ASN A 63 -30.34 4.67 11.47
C ASN A 63 -29.51 5.91 11.17
N ALA A 64 -30.01 7.11 11.48
CA ALA A 64 -29.26 8.35 11.26
C ALA A 64 -28.00 8.39 12.15
N ALA A 65 -28.15 8.17 13.47
CA ALA A 65 -27.03 8.16 14.40
C ALA A 65 -26.07 7.00 14.12
N ILE A 66 -26.59 5.83 13.77
CA ILE A 66 -25.78 4.66 13.38
C ILE A 66 -24.96 4.98 12.13
N GLY A 67 -25.58 5.56 11.10
CA GLY A 67 -24.90 5.93 9.86
C GLY A 67 -23.80 6.97 10.06
N GLU A 68 -24.06 7.98 10.90
CA GLU A 68 -23.04 8.97 11.28
C GLU A 68 -21.85 8.33 12.00
N CYS A 69 -22.13 7.46 12.98
CA CYS A 69 -21.08 6.74 13.70
C CYS A 69 -20.26 5.85 12.76
N LEU A 70 -20.90 5.01 11.94
CA LEU A 70 -20.20 4.13 10.99
C LEU A 70 -19.38 4.93 9.96
N THR A 71 -19.86 6.11 9.56
CA THR A 71 -19.10 7.00 8.69
C THR A 71 -17.86 7.55 9.38
N ALA A 72 -17.94 7.88 10.68
CA ALA A 72 -16.78 8.31 11.47
C ALA A 72 -15.79 7.16 11.68
N GLU A 73 -16.27 5.98 12.06
CA GLU A 73 -15.44 4.79 12.22
C GLU A 73 -14.77 4.37 10.91
N GLY A 74 -15.50 4.43 9.79
CA GLY A 74 -14.95 4.15 8.46
C GLY A 74 -13.79 5.08 8.06
N LYS A 75 -13.76 6.34 8.54
CA LYS A 75 -12.61 7.23 8.32
C LYS A 75 -11.37 6.78 9.09
N ILE A 76 -11.56 6.26 10.30
CA ILE A 76 -10.45 5.72 11.10
C ILE A 76 -9.92 4.44 10.45
N THR A 77 -10.81 3.55 10.04
CA THR A 77 -10.47 2.34 9.29
C THR A 77 -9.70 2.66 8.00
N GLU A 78 -10.16 3.63 7.21
CA GLU A 78 -9.46 4.07 6.00
C GLU A 78 -8.07 4.62 6.32
N SER A 79 -7.93 5.41 7.39
CA SER A 79 -6.64 5.93 7.82
C SER A 79 -5.66 4.82 8.21
N ASN A 80 -6.12 3.81 8.97
CA ASN A 80 -5.30 2.67 9.34
C ASN A 80 -4.91 1.82 8.12
N TYR A 81 -5.85 1.55 7.22
CA TYR A 81 -5.58 0.87 5.95
C TYR A 81 -4.54 1.62 5.11
N LEU A 82 -4.67 2.94 4.93
CA LEU A 82 -3.71 3.73 4.15
C LEU A 82 -2.32 3.73 4.78
N ALA A 83 -2.22 3.77 6.11
CA ALA A 83 -0.93 3.64 6.80
C ALA A 83 -0.30 2.26 6.53
N TYR A 84 -1.10 1.20 6.58
CA TYR A 84 -0.67 -0.17 6.30
C TYR A 84 -0.22 -0.37 4.85
N ALA A 85 -1.02 0.06 3.88
CA ALA A 85 -0.68 -0.02 2.45
C ALA A 85 0.57 0.79 2.10
N ARG A 86 0.77 1.97 2.73
CA ARG A 86 2.01 2.75 2.57
C ARG A 86 3.23 2.04 3.13
N ALA A 87 3.10 1.32 4.24
CA ALA A 87 4.20 0.51 4.78
C ALA A 87 4.59 -0.63 3.82
N ILE A 88 3.60 -1.35 3.27
CA ILE A 88 3.83 -2.37 2.23
C ILE A 88 4.54 -1.76 1.03
N ARG A 89 4.00 -0.65 0.49
CA ARG A 89 4.61 0.06 -0.63
C ARG A 89 6.05 0.50 -0.34
N GLY A 90 6.31 1.03 0.86
CA GLY A 90 7.64 1.43 1.29
C GLY A 90 8.61 0.25 1.31
N MET A 91 8.18 -0.90 1.84
CA MET A 91 9.00 -2.11 1.86
C MET A 91 9.29 -2.66 0.46
N LEU A 92 8.32 -2.59 -0.46
CA LEU A 92 8.50 -2.99 -1.87
C LEU A 92 9.50 -2.11 -2.64
N LEU A 93 9.77 -0.90 -2.15
CA LEU A 93 10.74 0.04 -2.75
C LEU A 93 12.08 0.07 -2.02
N LEU A 94 12.27 -0.70 -0.95
CA LEU A 94 13.54 -0.72 -0.23
C LEU A 94 14.67 -1.18 -1.15
N GLY A 95 15.76 -0.40 -1.18
CA GLY A 95 16.87 -0.67 -2.09
C GLY A 95 16.61 -0.22 -3.53
N GLU A 96 15.44 0.32 -3.88
CA GLU A 96 15.27 1.04 -5.14
C GLU A 96 15.66 2.51 -4.97
N ALA A 97 16.22 3.12 -6.03
CA ALA A 97 16.46 4.55 -6.04
C ALA A 97 15.11 5.30 -5.87
N PRO A 98 15.06 6.43 -5.13
CA PRO A 98 13.85 7.22 -5.01
C PRO A 98 13.35 7.61 -6.39
N SER A 99 12.28 6.97 -6.85
CA SER A 99 11.68 7.23 -8.14
C SER A 99 10.17 7.29 -8.00
N ALA A 100 9.53 8.12 -8.81
CA ALA A 100 8.06 8.16 -8.92
C ALA A 100 7.48 6.92 -9.62
N LYS A 101 8.19 5.79 -9.60
CA LYS A 101 7.80 4.55 -10.27
C LYS A 101 6.49 4.06 -9.66
N LYS A 102 5.48 3.93 -10.51
CA LYS A 102 4.21 3.30 -10.17
C LYS A 102 4.44 1.80 -10.07
N LEU A 103 4.23 1.23 -8.89
CA LEU A 103 4.33 -0.22 -8.69
C LEU A 103 3.04 -0.91 -9.18
N PRO A 104 3.11 -2.19 -9.60
CA PRO A 104 1.90 -3.00 -9.79
C PRO A 104 0.99 -2.99 -8.56
N PHE A 105 1.58 -2.93 -7.35
CA PHE A 105 0.86 -2.73 -6.10
C PHE A 105 -0.01 -1.47 -6.12
N ASP A 106 0.54 -0.32 -6.55
CA ASP A 106 -0.20 0.95 -6.62
C ASP A 106 -1.42 0.86 -7.55
N VAL A 107 -1.30 0.12 -8.66
CA VAL A 107 -2.42 -0.13 -9.58
C VAL A 107 -3.46 -1.05 -8.95
N GLY A 108 -3.01 -2.10 -8.26
CA GLY A 108 -3.88 -3.05 -7.56
C GLY A 108 -4.73 -2.34 -6.49
N GLU A 109 -4.11 -1.53 -5.64
CA GLU A 109 -4.82 -0.80 -4.59
C GLU A 109 -5.80 0.25 -5.17
N GLU A 110 -5.43 0.91 -6.27
CA GLU A 110 -6.31 1.85 -6.98
C GLU A 110 -7.58 1.14 -7.50
N LEU A 111 -7.41 -0.03 -8.14
CA LEU A 111 -8.53 -0.83 -8.65
C LEU A 111 -9.38 -1.40 -7.51
N TRP A 112 -8.75 -1.85 -6.42
CA TRP A 112 -9.46 -2.32 -5.24
C TRP A 112 -10.33 -1.22 -4.62
N HIS A 113 -9.81 0.00 -4.50
CA HIS A 113 -10.61 1.13 -4.03
C HIS A 113 -11.85 1.37 -4.90
N GLN A 114 -11.69 1.33 -6.23
CA GLN A 114 -12.83 1.48 -7.15
C GLN A 114 -13.84 0.35 -6.97
N TYR A 115 -13.37 -0.89 -6.85
CA TYR A 115 -14.21 -2.06 -6.58
C TYR A 115 -14.99 -1.90 -5.28
N ARG A 116 -14.33 -1.51 -4.17
CA ARG A 116 -14.98 -1.27 -2.88
C ARG A 116 -16.09 -0.23 -3.01
N GLU A 117 -15.80 0.91 -3.63
CA GLU A 117 -16.79 1.99 -3.77
C GLU A 117 -17.98 1.57 -4.62
N GLN A 118 -17.75 0.90 -5.74
CA GLN A 118 -18.82 0.42 -6.63
C GLN A 118 -19.67 -0.66 -5.96
N SER A 119 -19.03 -1.61 -5.27
CA SER A 119 -19.71 -2.69 -4.55
C SER A 119 -20.61 -2.13 -3.46
N CYS A 120 -20.10 -1.22 -2.63
CA CYS A 120 -20.88 -0.65 -1.54
C CYS A 120 -22.00 0.28 -2.03
N LYS A 121 -21.77 1.06 -3.10
CA LYS A 121 -22.83 1.85 -3.73
C LYS A 121 -23.94 0.94 -4.27
N SER A 122 -23.57 -0.10 -5.03
CA SER A 122 -24.53 -1.05 -5.59
C SER A 122 -25.35 -1.72 -4.50
N MET A 123 -24.68 -2.24 -3.46
CA MET A 123 -25.33 -2.87 -2.32
C MET A 123 -26.31 -1.92 -1.62
N SER A 124 -25.92 -0.65 -1.40
CA SER A 124 -26.77 0.33 -0.73
C SER A 124 -28.10 0.63 -1.45
N THR A 125 -28.19 0.36 -2.75
CA THR A 125 -29.43 0.58 -3.52
C THR A 125 -30.55 -0.40 -3.19
N GLN A 126 -30.23 -1.50 -2.52
CA GLN A 126 -31.21 -2.50 -2.07
C GLN A 126 -31.97 -2.07 -0.81
N TRP A 127 -31.58 -0.95 -0.21
CA TRP A 127 -32.09 -0.49 1.08
C TRP A 127 -32.91 0.80 0.96
N GLU A 128 -33.87 0.97 1.86
CA GLU A 128 -34.58 2.25 1.99
C GLU A 128 -33.60 3.39 2.35
N ARG A 129 -33.96 4.63 2.01
CA ARG A 129 -33.04 5.78 2.08
C ARG A 129 -32.33 5.96 3.44
N SER A 130 -33.03 5.72 4.55
CA SER A 130 -32.44 5.84 5.90
C SER A 130 -31.48 4.68 6.22
N GLN A 131 -31.70 3.51 5.63
CA GLN A 131 -30.88 2.30 5.81
C GLN A 131 -29.71 2.26 4.81
N ALA A 132 -29.85 2.89 3.65
CA ALA A 132 -28.81 2.95 2.60
C ALA A 132 -27.51 3.58 3.10
N ALA A 133 -27.57 4.63 3.92
CA ALA A 133 -26.39 5.26 4.49
C ALA A 133 -25.65 4.33 5.48
N VAL A 134 -26.41 3.61 6.32
CA VAL A 134 -25.87 2.60 7.23
C VAL A 134 -25.20 1.48 6.44
N ALA A 135 -25.91 0.92 5.45
CA ALA A 135 -25.44 -0.17 4.62
C ALA A 135 -24.17 0.20 3.85
N TYR A 136 -24.12 1.38 3.23
CA TYR A 136 -22.95 1.86 2.51
C TYR A 136 -21.71 1.98 3.43
N SER A 137 -21.86 2.62 4.59
CA SER A 137 -20.75 2.84 5.52
C SER A 137 -20.27 1.53 6.15
N ASP A 138 -21.18 0.63 6.55
CA ASP A 138 -20.85 -0.70 7.07
C ASP A 138 -20.09 -1.54 6.03
N CYS A 139 -20.57 -1.55 4.78
CA CYS A 139 -19.91 -2.26 3.68
C CYS A 139 -18.47 -1.78 3.46
N ARG A 140 -18.25 -0.45 3.42
CA ARG A 140 -16.91 0.09 3.19
C ARG A 140 -15.95 -0.33 4.29
N MET A 141 -16.39 -0.27 5.54
CA MET A 141 -15.59 -0.67 6.68
C MET A 141 -15.23 -2.16 6.61
N LYS A 142 -16.22 -3.04 6.42
CA LYS A 142 -16.00 -4.49 6.37
C LYS A 142 -15.13 -4.93 5.19
N LEU A 143 -15.36 -4.39 3.99
CA LEU A 143 -14.50 -4.70 2.85
C LEU A 143 -13.06 -4.23 3.07
N THR A 144 -12.87 -3.08 3.74
CA THR A 144 -11.53 -2.59 4.08
C THR A 144 -10.83 -3.48 5.11
N TRP A 145 -11.54 -3.98 6.12
CA TRP A 145 -11.00 -4.96 7.06
C TRP A 145 -10.54 -6.25 6.37
N ASN A 146 -11.40 -6.81 5.52
CA ASN A 146 -11.08 -8.04 4.80
C ASN A 146 -9.87 -7.85 3.90
N HIS A 147 -9.80 -6.73 3.18
CA HIS A 147 -8.64 -6.42 2.33
C HIS A 147 -7.35 -6.25 3.13
N MET A 148 -7.38 -5.63 4.31
CA MET A 148 -6.20 -5.57 5.17
C MET A 148 -5.72 -6.97 5.61
N ILE A 149 -6.64 -7.91 5.83
CA ILE A 149 -6.31 -9.31 6.13
C ILE A 149 -5.69 -9.98 4.91
N GLU A 150 -6.30 -9.82 3.73
CA GLU A 150 -5.77 -10.35 2.46
C GLU A 150 -4.36 -9.82 2.16
N LEU A 151 -4.12 -8.52 2.36
CA LEU A 151 -2.79 -7.92 2.23
C LEU A 151 -1.79 -8.48 3.25
N ALA A 152 -2.21 -8.76 4.48
CA ALA A 152 -1.35 -9.38 5.49
C ALA A 152 -0.92 -10.80 5.09
N ASP A 153 -1.81 -11.56 4.45
CA ASP A 153 -1.51 -12.89 3.95
C ASP A 153 -0.63 -12.84 2.69
N LEU A 154 -0.98 -11.99 1.72
CA LEU A 154 -0.26 -11.83 0.44
C LEU A 154 1.17 -11.31 0.63
N TYR A 155 1.37 -10.39 1.57
CA TYR A 155 2.65 -9.73 1.82
C TYR A 155 3.31 -10.21 3.12
N ARG A 156 2.96 -11.41 3.61
CA ARG A 156 3.48 -11.96 4.86
C ARG A 156 5.01 -11.90 4.95
N ASP A 157 5.69 -12.20 3.86
CA ASP A 157 7.15 -12.29 3.81
C ASP A 157 7.84 -10.92 3.99
N LEU A 158 7.12 -9.80 3.83
CA LEU A 158 7.68 -8.48 4.10
C LEU A 158 7.89 -8.22 5.59
N TRP A 159 7.21 -8.96 6.47
CA TRP A 159 7.21 -8.73 7.91
C TRP A 159 8.26 -9.53 8.70
N HIS A 160 9.01 -10.42 8.03
CA HIS A 160 10.01 -11.29 8.65
C HIS A 160 11.44 -10.86 8.30
#